data_AF-A0AB39ZID9-F1
#
_entry.id   AF-A0AB39ZID9-F1
#
_cell.length_a   1.000
_cell.length_b   1.000
_cell.length_c   1.000
_cell.angle_alpha   90.00
_cell.angle_beta   90.00
_cell.angle_gamma   90.00
#
_symmetry.space_group_name_H-M   'P 1'
#
loop_
_entity.id
_entity.type
_entity.pdbx_description
1 polymer ?
#
loop_
_entity_poly.entity_id
_entity_poly.type
_entity_poly.pdbx_seq_one_letter_code
_entity_poly.pdbx_strand_id
1 'polypeptide(L)'
;MEDINFHDFTPKERYEIIKDFLVKMRKADSMPSKDLHVQRFFEHYLRKFYRLPYKLVNDIAYCQRAMKTHLAIHQTIVNVFGQQADADPVIKNKYIVELEEMLHELNAECHYLVLRLQDDIDRFCLAFTEQNLKPNELVIKDIVSEAIVPLVVAPETFIKPYFVLERPTESELLKKYFIIEGAEPAVQVPNTVEPPKTKTKPKPHESSHNNMDVRKSRLNLQAALNRAHSKSQPAEKNEEDDQEDPTKNSFMESVGLCSHAQYKRLKLSMVLLQKRKPKPTEKTK
;
A
#
# COMPACT_ATOMS: atom_id res chain seq x y z
N MET A 1 15.38 1.98 -47.15
CA MET A 1 16.04 1.46 -45.93
C MET A 1 15.23 0.27 -45.50
N GLU A 2 15.89 -0.84 -45.16
CA GLU A 2 15.22 -2.00 -44.58
C GLU A 2 14.67 -1.61 -43.20
N ASP A 3 13.44 -2.00 -42.89
CA ASP A 3 12.83 -1.73 -41.58
C ASP A 3 13.44 -2.67 -40.54
N ILE A 4 14.59 -2.24 -39.98
CA ILE A 4 15.25 -2.94 -38.88
C ILE A 4 14.32 -2.92 -37.66
N ASN A 5 13.70 -4.06 -37.37
CA ASN A 5 12.89 -4.25 -36.17
C ASN A 5 13.80 -4.51 -34.98
N PHE A 6 14.05 -3.49 -34.15
CA PHE A 6 14.92 -3.62 -32.99
C PHE A 6 14.41 -4.62 -31.93
N HIS A 7 13.16 -5.12 -32.01
CA HIS A 7 12.71 -6.20 -31.14
C HIS A 7 13.34 -7.57 -31.45
N ASP A 8 13.97 -7.72 -32.61
CA ASP A 8 14.67 -8.95 -33.00
C ASP A 8 16.07 -9.05 -32.34
N PHE A 9 16.55 -7.97 -31.71
CA PHE A 9 17.80 -7.90 -30.97
C PHE A 9 17.60 -8.07 -29.46
N THR A 10 18.53 -8.77 -28.82
CA THR A 10 18.62 -8.84 -27.35
C THR A 10 18.83 -7.44 -26.73
N PRO A 11 18.54 -7.24 -25.43
CA PRO A 11 18.82 -5.98 -24.75
C PRO A 11 20.28 -5.52 -24.87
N LYS A 12 21.23 -6.46 -24.89
CA LYS A 12 22.67 -6.19 -25.04
C LYS A 12 23.00 -5.70 -26.45
N GLU A 13 22.52 -6.40 -27.48
CA GLU A 13 22.74 -5.99 -28.88
C GLU A 13 22.12 -4.61 -29.17
N ARG A 14 20.91 -4.33 -28.66
CA ARG A 14 20.32 -3.00 -28.76
C ARG A 14 21.21 -1.92 -28.13
N TYR A 15 21.70 -2.15 -26.91
CA TYR A 15 22.62 -1.22 -26.23
C TYR A 15 23.87 -0.95 -27.07
N GLU A 16 24.54 -1.98 -27.59
CA GLU A 16 25.75 -1.79 -28.42
C GLU A 16 25.43 -1.08 -29.75
N ILE A 17 24.34 -1.42 -30.44
CA ILE A 17 23.93 -0.75 -31.70
C ILE A 17 23.69 0.75 -31.47
N ILE A 18 22.98 1.10 -30.39
CA ILE A 18 22.70 2.50 -30.01
C ILE A 18 24.00 3.22 -29.67
N LYS A 19 24.85 2.61 -28.84
CA LYS A 19 26.13 3.17 -28.42
C LYS A 19 27.03 3.46 -29.63
N ASP A 20 27.17 2.50 -30.55
CA ASP A 20 27.90 2.67 -31.80
C ASP A 20 27.31 3.77 -32.69
N PHE A 21 25.98 3.85 -32.79
CA PHE A 21 25.30 4.91 -33.53
C PHE A 21 25.58 6.29 -32.94
N LEU A 22 25.46 6.45 -31.61
CA LEU A 22 25.73 7.70 -30.91
C LEU A 22 27.22 8.11 -31.01
N VAL A 23 28.14 7.15 -30.90
CA VAL A 23 29.58 7.39 -31.08
C VAL A 23 29.90 7.81 -32.52
N LYS A 24 29.26 7.21 -33.54
CA LYS A 24 29.39 7.63 -34.95
C LYS A 24 28.81 9.03 -35.18
N MET A 25 27.65 9.33 -34.57
CA MET A 25 27.02 10.65 -34.65
C MET A 25 27.90 11.75 -34.03
N ARG A 26 28.49 11.50 -32.84
CA ARG A 26 29.45 12.42 -32.21
C ARG A 26 30.73 12.57 -33.04
N LYS A 27 31.32 11.50 -33.55
CA LYS A 27 32.53 11.59 -34.40
C LYS A 27 32.34 12.43 -35.67
N ALA A 28 31.10 12.72 -36.07
CA ALA A 28 30.76 13.64 -37.14
C ALA A 28 30.50 15.09 -36.64
N ASP A 29 31.28 15.57 -35.67
CA ASP A 29 31.07 16.72 -34.75
C ASP A 29 31.02 18.14 -35.37
N SER A 30 30.53 18.31 -36.60
CA SER A 30 30.67 19.56 -37.39
C SER A 30 29.41 20.43 -37.59
N MET A 31 28.27 20.19 -36.92
CA MET A 31 27.10 21.11 -36.99
C MET A 31 26.21 21.15 -35.73
N PRO A 32 25.81 22.35 -35.25
CA PRO A 32 24.96 22.53 -34.06
C PRO A 32 23.48 22.16 -34.25
N SER A 33 23.01 21.93 -35.48
CA SER A 33 21.65 21.44 -35.74
C SER A 33 21.43 19.98 -35.32
N LYS A 34 22.50 19.23 -35.03
CA LYS A 34 22.45 17.78 -34.78
C LYS A 34 21.85 17.40 -33.43
N ASP A 35 21.96 18.22 -32.39
CA ASP A 35 21.37 17.89 -31.08
C ASP A 35 19.85 17.71 -31.17
N LEU A 36 19.17 18.53 -31.97
CA LEU A 36 17.74 18.37 -32.26
C LEU A 36 17.43 17.07 -33.01
N HIS A 37 18.31 16.64 -33.93
CA HIS A 37 18.15 15.37 -34.64
C HIS A 37 18.41 14.16 -33.74
N VAL A 38 19.39 14.23 -32.85
CA VAL A 38 19.70 13.20 -31.84
C VAL A 38 18.57 13.10 -30.81
N GLN A 39 18.03 14.23 -30.34
CA GLN A 39 16.85 14.27 -29.48
C GLN A 39 15.62 13.67 -30.17
N ARG A 40 15.29 14.08 -31.41
CA ARG A 40 14.17 13.49 -32.17
C ARG A 40 14.35 11.99 -32.42
N PHE A 41 15.57 11.55 -32.68
CA PHE A 41 15.87 10.11 -32.77
C PHE A 41 15.63 9.41 -31.43
N PHE A 42 16.07 9.99 -30.32
CA PHE A 42 15.83 9.45 -28.97
C PHE A 42 14.34 9.36 -28.64
N GLU A 43 13.56 10.41 -28.92
CA GLU A 43 12.11 10.41 -28.71
C GLU A 43 11.40 9.34 -29.53
N HIS A 44 11.79 9.18 -30.80
CA HIS A 44 11.27 8.10 -31.66
C HIS A 44 11.70 6.71 -31.14
N TYR A 45 12.97 6.54 -30.77
CA TYR A 45 13.52 5.29 -30.27
C TYR A 45 12.82 4.86 -28.96
N LEU A 46 12.67 5.79 -28.02
CA LEU A 46 12.01 5.56 -26.74
C LEU A 46 10.51 5.25 -26.95
N ARG A 47 9.76 6.02 -27.74
CA ARG A 47 8.35 5.72 -28.05
C ARG A 47 8.14 4.40 -28.81
N LYS A 48 9.09 3.99 -29.67
CA LYS A 48 8.93 2.80 -30.54
C LYS A 48 9.43 1.50 -29.90
N PHE A 49 10.46 1.55 -29.05
CA PHE A 49 11.18 0.36 -28.59
C PHE A 49 11.26 0.19 -27.08
N TYR A 50 11.01 1.23 -26.27
CA TYR A 50 10.81 1.05 -24.84
C TYR A 50 9.44 0.40 -24.62
N ARG A 51 9.39 -0.61 -23.76
CA ARG A 51 8.15 -1.27 -23.35
C ARG A 51 8.13 -1.30 -21.84
N LEU A 52 7.19 -0.58 -21.25
CA LEU A 52 7.01 -0.53 -19.81
C LEU A 52 6.77 -1.94 -19.25
N PRO A 53 7.36 -2.30 -18.10
CA PRO A 53 7.16 -3.59 -17.46
C PRO A 53 5.71 -3.75 -16.98
N TYR A 54 4.87 -4.47 -17.75
CA TYR A 54 3.41 -4.48 -17.57
C TYR A 54 2.95 -4.82 -16.14
N LYS A 55 3.63 -5.76 -15.46
CA LYS A 55 3.30 -6.15 -14.08
C LYS A 55 3.49 -5.00 -13.11
N LEU A 56 4.57 -4.24 -13.27
CA LEU A 56 4.90 -3.08 -12.44
C LEU A 56 3.92 -1.92 -12.71
N VAL A 57 3.56 -1.69 -13.97
CA VAL A 57 2.51 -0.72 -14.36
C VAL A 57 1.16 -1.09 -13.73
N ASN A 58 0.76 -2.36 -13.79
CA ASN A 58 -0.46 -2.86 -13.17
C ASN A 58 -0.43 -2.68 -11.64
N ASP A 59 0.69 -3.01 -10.99
CA ASP A 59 0.84 -2.87 -9.54
C ASP A 59 0.79 -1.39 -9.10
N ILE A 60 1.41 -0.46 -9.84
CA ILE A 60 1.32 0.98 -9.57
C ILE A 60 -0.14 1.45 -9.70
N ALA A 61 -0.82 1.09 -10.79
CA ALA A 61 -2.21 1.46 -11.01
C ALA A 61 -3.13 0.84 -9.94
N TYR A 62 -2.85 -0.39 -9.50
CA TYR A 62 -3.56 -1.07 -8.42
C TYR A 62 -3.41 -0.33 -7.08
N CYS A 63 -2.17 0.00 -6.66
CA CYS A 63 -1.94 0.78 -5.44
C CYS A 63 -2.61 2.16 -5.49
N GLN A 64 -2.58 2.85 -6.63
CA GLN A 64 -3.23 4.14 -6.80
C GLN A 64 -4.77 4.05 -6.72
N ARG A 65 -5.38 2.99 -7.27
CA ARG A 65 -6.80 2.71 -7.04
C ARG A 65 -7.10 2.37 -5.58
N ALA A 66 -6.30 1.53 -4.94
CA ALA A 66 -6.49 1.15 -3.54
C ALA A 66 -6.43 2.39 -2.63
N MET A 67 -5.46 3.29 -2.83
CA MET A 67 -5.40 4.58 -2.12
C MET A 67 -6.65 5.43 -2.34
N LYS A 68 -7.11 5.58 -3.60
CA LYS A 68 -8.35 6.31 -3.92
C LYS A 68 -9.55 5.72 -3.16
N THR A 69 -9.68 4.40 -3.11
CA THR A 69 -10.75 3.72 -2.37
C THR A 69 -10.66 3.98 -0.86
N HIS A 70 -9.48 3.83 -0.25
CA HIS A 70 -9.31 4.06 1.19
C HIS A 70 -9.58 5.53 1.57
N LEU A 71 -9.17 6.50 0.74
CA LEU A 71 -9.50 7.92 0.90
C LEU A 71 -11.01 8.19 0.78
N ALA A 72 -11.70 7.54 -0.16
CA ALA A 72 -13.16 7.67 -0.31
C ALA A 72 -13.91 7.11 0.91
N ILE A 73 -13.48 5.96 1.45
CA ILE A 73 -14.04 5.38 2.68
C ILE A 73 -13.76 6.29 3.89
N HIS A 74 -12.53 6.79 4.03
CA HIS A 74 -12.17 7.76 5.08
C HIS A 74 -13.11 8.98 5.05
N GLN A 75 -13.28 9.60 3.88
CA GLN A 75 -14.20 10.74 3.72
C GLN A 75 -15.65 10.36 4.05
N THR A 76 -16.09 9.15 3.68
CA THR A 76 -17.44 8.64 3.99
C THR A 76 -17.65 8.50 5.49
N ILE A 77 -16.69 7.95 6.23
CA ILE A 77 -16.72 7.84 7.70
C ILE A 77 -16.77 9.23 8.34
N VAL A 78 -15.91 10.16 7.90
CA VAL A 78 -15.91 11.55 8.40
C VAL A 78 -17.27 12.22 8.20
N ASN A 79 -17.90 12.02 7.03
CA ASN A 79 -19.20 12.58 6.69
C ASN A 79 -20.34 11.98 7.53
N VAL A 80 -20.43 10.65 7.64
CA VAL A 80 -21.51 9.96 8.38
C VAL A 80 -21.46 10.30 9.86
N PHE A 81 -20.28 10.23 10.48
CA PHE A 81 -20.11 10.63 11.89
C PHE A 81 -20.30 12.14 12.11
N GLY A 82 -20.19 12.97 11.06
CA GLY A 82 -20.51 14.39 11.12
C GLY A 82 -22.01 14.70 11.10
N GLN A 83 -22.85 13.75 10.68
CA GLN A 83 -24.32 13.88 10.60
C GLN A 83 -25.05 13.28 11.81
N GLN A 84 -24.39 12.41 12.57
CA GLN A 84 -24.94 11.73 13.74
C GLN A 84 -24.53 12.46 15.03
N ALA A 85 -25.50 13.06 15.73
CA ALA A 85 -25.25 13.85 16.94
C ALA A 85 -24.83 13.02 18.16
N ASP A 86 -25.09 11.71 18.13
CA ASP A 86 -24.81 10.71 19.16
C ASP A 86 -23.64 9.77 18.80
N ALA A 87 -22.95 10.02 17.68
CA ALA A 87 -21.88 9.14 17.22
C ALA A 87 -20.65 9.20 18.14
N ASP A 88 -20.13 8.02 18.49
CA ASP A 88 -18.97 7.88 19.38
C ASP A 88 -17.67 8.38 18.68
N PRO A 89 -17.06 9.49 19.16
CA PRO A 89 -15.85 10.02 18.55
C PRO A 89 -14.63 9.10 18.77
N VAL A 90 -14.65 8.20 19.75
CA VAL A 90 -13.59 7.22 19.98
C VAL A 90 -13.61 6.15 18.90
N ILE A 91 -14.80 5.64 18.54
CA ILE A 91 -14.97 4.69 17.43
C ILE A 91 -14.59 5.35 16.11
N LYS A 92 -15.03 6.60 15.87
CA LYS A 92 -14.62 7.39 14.70
C LYS A 92 -13.09 7.43 14.57
N ASN A 93 -12.41 7.92 15.60
CA ASN A 93 -10.96 8.11 15.56
C ASN A 93 -10.22 6.78 15.38
N LYS A 94 -10.72 5.67 15.96
CA LYS A 94 -10.16 4.34 15.73
C LYS A 94 -10.22 3.93 14.25
N TYR A 95 -11.36 4.13 13.58
CA TYR A 95 -11.49 3.80 12.15
C TYR A 95 -10.65 4.70 11.24
N ILE A 96 -10.52 5.98 11.59
CA ILE A 96 -9.70 6.93 10.85
C ILE A 96 -8.21 6.57 10.95
N VAL A 97 -7.69 6.32 12.16
CA VAL A 97 -6.29 5.91 12.37
C VAL A 97 -5.96 4.61 11.62
N GLU A 98 -6.86 3.60 11.67
CA GLU A 98 -6.65 2.35 10.92
C GLU A 98 -6.58 2.57 9.40
N LEU A 99 -7.39 3.48 8.85
CA LEU A 99 -7.33 3.84 7.43
C LEU A 99 -6.09 4.68 7.09
N GLU A 100 -5.65 5.57 7.97
CA GLU A 100 -4.43 6.35 7.82
C GLU A 100 -3.18 5.47 7.81
N GLU A 101 -3.08 4.50 8.73
CA GLU A 101 -2.00 3.49 8.74
C GLU A 101 -1.95 2.70 7.42
N MET A 102 -3.09 2.18 6.95
CA MET A 102 -3.19 1.49 5.65
C MET A 102 -2.84 2.40 4.45
N LEU A 103 -3.20 3.68 4.50
CA LEU A 103 -2.85 4.67 3.47
C LEU A 103 -1.35 4.99 3.46
N HIS A 104 -0.70 5.03 4.62
CA HIS A 104 0.75 5.20 4.72
C HIS A 104 1.51 4.00 4.12
N GLU A 105 1.09 2.77 4.42
CA GLU A 105 1.63 1.56 3.79
C GLU A 105 1.45 1.57 2.27
N LEU A 106 0.24 1.85 1.80
CA LEU A 106 -0.07 1.91 0.37
C LEU A 106 0.72 2.98 -0.39
N ASN A 107 0.90 4.15 0.22
CA ASN A 107 1.69 5.23 -0.37
C ASN A 107 3.19 4.87 -0.43
N ALA A 108 3.73 4.23 0.61
CA ALA A 108 5.10 3.74 0.62
C ALA A 108 5.34 2.64 -0.43
N GLU A 109 4.42 1.67 -0.53
CA GLU A 109 4.44 0.61 -1.54
C GLU A 109 4.36 1.21 -2.96
N CYS A 110 3.40 2.11 -3.20
CA CYS A 110 3.28 2.80 -4.49
C CYS A 110 4.55 3.59 -4.84
N HIS A 111 5.15 4.31 -3.89
CA HIS A 111 6.38 5.08 -4.12
C HIS A 111 7.56 4.18 -4.49
N TYR A 112 7.73 3.05 -3.79
CA TYR A 112 8.75 2.06 -4.10
C TYR A 112 8.61 1.51 -5.54
N LEU A 113 7.38 1.23 -5.99
CA LEU A 113 7.13 0.77 -7.37
C LEU A 113 7.45 1.85 -8.41
N VAL A 114 7.13 3.12 -8.13
CA VAL A 114 7.49 4.24 -9.03
C VAL A 114 9.00 4.42 -9.12
N LEU A 115 9.74 4.31 -8.00
CA LEU A 115 11.21 4.32 -8.02
C LEU A 115 11.77 3.15 -8.84
N ARG A 116 11.20 1.94 -8.67
CA ARG A 116 11.59 0.76 -9.46
C ARG A 116 11.31 0.92 -10.96
N LEU A 117 10.27 1.69 -11.32
CA LEU A 117 9.96 2.01 -12.71
C LEU A 117 10.96 3.03 -13.27
N GLN A 118 11.32 4.05 -12.50
CA GLN A 118 12.38 5.01 -12.85
C GLN A 118 13.71 4.29 -13.11
N ASP A 119 14.09 3.35 -12.23
CA ASP A 119 15.25 2.46 -12.38
C ASP A 119 15.26 1.68 -13.71
N ASP A 120 14.11 1.20 -14.18
CA ASP A 120 13.97 0.46 -15.44
C ASP A 120 14.13 1.38 -16.65
N ILE A 121 13.52 2.57 -16.60
CA ILE A 121 13.65 3.63 -17.61
C ILE A 121 15.11 4.09 -17.71
N ASP A 122 15.76 4.34 -16.58
CA ASP A 122 17.14 4.84 -16.54
C ASP A 122 18.14 3.79 -17.07
N ARG A 123 17.93 2.51 -16.78
CA ARG A 123 18.69 1.40 -17.41
C ARG A 123 18.50 1.34 -18.92
N PHE A 124 17.28 1.57 -19.42
CA PHE A 124 17.02 1.63 -20.86
C PHE A 124 17.67 2.88 -21.50
N CYS A 125 17.73 3.99 -20.78
CA CYS A 125 18.34 5.24 -21.22
C CYS A 125 19.88 5.30 -21.07
N LEU A 126 20.49 4.30 -20.42
CA LEU A 126 21.93 4.30 -20.06
C LEU A 126 22.87 4.57 -21.24
N ALA A 127 22.60 4.00 -22.42
CA ALA A 127 23.40 4.21 -23.62
C ALA A 127 23.48 5.70 -24.06
N PHE A 128 22.49 6.51 -23.68
CA PHE A 128 22.41 7.93 -24.01
C PHE A 128 23.08 8.79 -22.92
N THR A 129 22.85 8.46 -21.63
CA THR A 129 23.44 9.19 -20.51
C THR A 129 24.96 9.02 -20.45
N GLU A 130 25.49 7.83 -20.79
CA GLU A 130 26.92 7.59 -21.02
C GLU A 130 27.52 8.48 -22.12
N GLN A 131 26.69 8.95 -23.06
CA GLN A 131 27.08 9.87 -24.13
C GLN A 131 26.75 11.34 -23.81
N ASN A 132 26.58 11.68 -22.52
CA ASN A 132 26.22 13.03 -22.04
C ASN A 132 24.91 13.59 -22.63
N LEU A 133 24.07 12.73 -23.22
CA LEU A 133 22.75 13.11 -23.72
C LEU A 133 21.73 12.93 -22.59
N LYS A 134 20.96 13.97 -22.32
CA LYS A 134 19.85 13.89 -21.37
C LYS A 134 18.59 13.37 -22.08
N PRO A 135 17.95 12.30 -21.59
CA PRO A 135 16.61 11.91 -22.01
C PRO A 135 15.61 13.07 -21.91
N ASN A 136 14.68 13.16 -22.86
CA ASN A 136 13.57 14.10 -22.75
C ASN A 136 12.57 13.60 -21.69
N GLU A 137 12.62 14.20 -20.49
CA GLU A 137 11.72 13.88 -19.38
C GLU A 137 10.24 14.00 -19.74
N LEU A 138 9.85 14.93 -20.63
CA LEU A 138 8.45 15.10 -21.03
C LEU A 138 7.95 13.87 -21.79
N VAL A 139 8.76 13.32 -22.69
CA VAL A 139 8.38 12.11 -23.45
C VAL A 139 8.36 10.87 -22.55
N ILE A 140 9.22 10.80 -21.54
CA ILE A 140 9.14 9.76 -20.51
C ILE A 140 7.84 9.90 -19.70
N LYS A 141 7.53 11.11 -19.22
CA LYS A 141 6.30 11.43 -18.47
C LYS A 141 5.05 11.11 -19.28
N ASP A 142 5.03 11.44 -20.58
CA ASP A 142 3.94 11.10 -21.50
C ASP A 142 3.71 9.58 -21.54
N ILE A 143 4.74 8.79 -21.84
CA ILE A 143 4.63 7.32 -21.99
C ILE A 143 4.19 6.65 -20.69
N VAL A 144 4.76 7.07 -19.56
CA VAL A 144 4.38 6.57 -18.23
C VAL A 144 2.93 6.94 -17.91
N SER A 145 2.50 8.16 -18.24
CA SER A 145 1.13 8.63 -18.00
C SER A 145 0.11 7.94 -18.91
N GLU A 146 0.43 7.78 -20.20
CA GLU A 146 -0.39 7.08 -21.19
C GLU A 146 -0.66 5.62 -20.80
N ALA A 147 0.31 4.96 -20.15
CA ALA A 147 0.13 3.61 -19.64
C ALA A 147 -0.59 3.53 -18.28
N ILE A 148 -0.26 4.39 -17.33
CA ILE A 148 -0.78 4.29 -15.94
C ILE A 148 -2.13 5.00 -15.78
N VAL A 149 -2.30 6.22 -16.29
CA VAL A 149 -3.48 7.06 -15.99
C VAL A 149 -4.80 6.42 -16.45
N PRO A 150 -4.92 5.83 -17.67
CA PRO A 150 -6.14 5.14 -18.06
C PRO A 150 -6.47 3.95 -17.13
N LEU A 151 -5.43 3.24 -16.68
CA LEU A 151 -5.57 2.16 -15.71
C LEU A 151 -5.95 2.64 -14.31
N VAL A 152 -5.72 3.90 -13.93
CA VAL A 152 -6.17 4.44 -12.63
C VAL A 152 -7.60 4.96 -12.70
N VAL A 153 -7.97 5.59 -13.83
CA VAL A 153 -9.24 6.33 -13.95
C VAL A 153 -10.41 5.43 -14.35
N ALA A 154 -10.22 4.38 -15.16
CA ALA A 154 -11.31 3.57 -15.70
C ALA A 154 -11.85 2.52 -14.70
N PRO A 155 -13.02 2.72 -14.05
CA PRO A 155 -13.46 1.86 -12.94
C PRO A 155 -13.70 0.40 -13.37
N GLU A 156 -14.23 0.19 -14.58
CA GLU A 156 -14.60 -1.13 -15.12
C GLU A 156 -13.40 -2.04 -15.45
N THR A 157 -12.19 -1.49 -15.56
CA THR A 157 -11.01 -2.30 -15.85
C THR A 157 -10.60 -3.08 -14.61
N PHE A 158 -10.71 -4.41 -14.63
CA PHE A 158 -10.17 -5.26 -13.56
C PHE A 158 -8.64 -5.26 -13.60
N ILE A 159 -8.01 -4.89 -12.47
CA ILE A 159 -6.56 -4.93 -12.30
C ILE A 159 -6.23 -5.91 -11.20
N LYS A 160 -5.44 -6.94 -11.55
CA LYS A 160 -4.92 -7.92 -10.62
C LYS A 160 -3.52 -7.50 -10.13
N PRO A 161 -3.23 -7.54 -8.82
CA PRO A 161 -1.88 -7.34 -8.30
C PRO A 161 -0.96 -8.54 -8.61
N TYR A 162 0.33 -8.28 -8.79
CA TYR A 162 1.38 -9.25 -9.11
C TYR A 162 2.45 -9.37 -8.02
N PHE A 163 2.98 -8.24 -7.55
CA PHE A 163 4.01 -8.19 -6.51
C PHE A 163 3.54 -7.51 -5.22
N VAL A 164 2.40 -6.81 -5.26
CA VAL A 164 1.80 -6.09 -4.13
C VAL A 164 0.74 -6.94 -3.42
N LEU A 165 0.47 -6.60 -2.16
CA LEU A 165 -0.58 -7.26 -1.39
C LEU A 165 -1.97 -6.88 -1.91
N GLU A 166 -2.86 -7.86 -2.01
CA GLU A 166 -4.27 -7.62 -2.30
C GLU A 166 -4.93 -6.86 -1.15
N ARG A 167 -5.75 -5.86 -1.50
CA ARG A 167 -6.36 -4.91 -0.57
C ARG A 167 -7.88 -5.06 -0.61
N PRO A 168 -8.57 -4.80 0.52
CA PRO A 168 -10.03 -4.82 0.56
C PRO A 168 -10.65 -3.91 -0.50
N THR A 169 -11.68 -4.41 -1.17
CA THR A 169 -12.51 -3.65 -2.10
C THR A 169 -13.36 -2.60 -1.35
N GLU A 170 -13.88 -1.61 -2.08
CA GLU A 170 -14.79 -0.61 -1.53
C GLU A 170 -15.98 -1.25 -0.79
N SER A 171 -16.57 -2.31 -1.37
CA SER A 171 -17.68 -3.04 -0.77
C SER A 171 -17.31 -3.78 0.52
N GLU A 172 -16.07 -4.24 0.66
CA GLU A 172 -15.59 -4.91 1.89
C GLU A 172 -15.26 -3.90 2.98
N LEU A 173 -14.65 -2.77 2.61
CA LEU A 173 -14.43 -1.65 3.54
C LEU A 173 -15.76 -1.06 4.03
N LEU A 174 -16.75 -0.89 3.14
CA LEU A 174 -18.09 -0.45 3.54
C LEU A 174 -18.73 -1.43 4.54
N LYS A 175 -18.66 -2.75 4.29
CA LYS A 175 -19.17 -3.76 5.23
C LYS A 175 -18.39 -3.82 6.56
N LYS A 176 -17.11 -3.46 6.56
CA LYS A 176 -16.25 -3.42 7.74
C LYS A 176 -16.60 -2.25 8.67
N TYR A 177 -16.88 -1.08 8.10
CA TYR A 177 -17.11 0.16 8.87
C TYR A 177 -18.58 0.54 9.03
N PHE A 178 -19.49 -0.03 8.23
CA PHE A 178 -20.93 0.24 8.27
C PHE A 178 -21.74 -1.06 8.30
N ILE A 179 -22.65 -1.18 9.28
CA ILE A 179 -23.63 -2.27 9.33
C ILE A 179 -24.80 -1.88 8.42
N ILE A 180 -24.97 -2.58 7.31
CA ILE A 180 -26.15 -2.45 6.45
C ILE A 180 -27.23 -3.42 6.96
N GLU A 181 -28.36 -2.88 7.44
CA GLU A 181 -29.48 -3.72 7.89
C GLU A 181 -29.95 -4.66 6.77
N GLY A 182 -29.98 -5.97 7.07
CA GLY A 182 -30.36 -7.03 6.12
C GLY A 182 -29.21 -7.93 5.64
N ALA A 183 -27.95 -7.63 5.97
CA ALA A 183 -26.84 -8.57 5.83
C ALA A 183 -26.52 -9.24 7.18
N GLU A 184 -26.49 -10.57 7.23
CA GLU A 184 -26.03 -11.30 8.42
C GLU A 184 -24.56 -10.96 8.71
N PRO A 185 -24.18 -10.72 9.98
CA PRO A 185 -22.79 -10.53 10.34
C PRO A 185 -22.03 -11.83 10.10
N ALA A 186 -21.07 -11.81 9.18
CA ALA A 186 -20.21 -12.94 8.89
C ALA A 186 -19.30 -13.24 10.10
N VAL A 187 -19.76 -14.10 11.00
CA VAL A 187 -18.95 -14.63 12.10
C VAL A 187 -17.86 -15.51 11.50
N GLN A 188 -16.62 -15.03 11.48
CA GLN A 188 -15.48 -15.87 11.15
C GLN A 188 -15.23 -16.85 12.30
N VAL A 189 -15.62 -18.11 12.11
CA VAL A 189 -15.16 -19.26 12.90
C VAL A 189 -14.43 -20.21 11.94
N PRO A 190 -13.21 -20.65 12.25
CA PRO A 190 -12.44 -21.47 11.32
C PRO A 190 -12.82 -22.96 11.34
N ASN A 191 -12.69 -23.56 10.15
CA ASN A 191 -12.43 -24.97 9.81
C ASN A 191 -13.56 -25.94 9.37
N THR A 192 -13.21 -26.64 8.28
CA THR A 192 -13.49 -28.04 7.87
C THR A 192 -14.79 -28.45 7.13
N VAL A 193 -14.62 -28.59 5.79
CA VAL A 193 -15.06 -29.70 4.88
C VAL A 193 -16.54 -29.83 4.44
N GLU A 194 -16.71 -29.73 3.11
CA GLU A 194 -17.79 -30.09 2.16
C GLU A 194 -18.71 -31.30 2.44
N PRO A 195 -19.85 -31.51 1.70
CA PRO A 195 -20.83 -30.59 1.07
C PRO A 195 -22.30 -31.14 1.27
N PRO A 196 -23.28 -31.25 0.31
CA PRO A 196 -23.71 -30.47 -0.88
C PRO A 196 -25.26 -30.20 -0.99
N LYS A 197 -25.68 -29.63 -2.15
CA LYS A 197 -27.00 -29.74 -2.87
C LYS A 197 -28.27 -28.90 -2.47
N THR A 198 -28.46 -27.82 -3.26
CA THR A 198 -29.67 -27.39 -4.04
C THR A 198 -30.98 -26.85 -3.43
N LYS A 199 -31.33 -25.61 -3.89
CA LYS A 199 -32.68 -24.97 -4.03
C LYS A 199 -33.38 -24.60 -2.69
N THR A 200 -34.11 -23.49 -2.51
CA THR A 200 -35.10 -22.81 -3.40
C THR A 200 -35.33 -21.32 -2.99
N LYS A 201 -35.95 -20.49 -3.84
CA LYS A 201 -36.57 -19.16 -3.51
C LYS A 201 -38.07 -19.38 -3.16
N PRO A 202 -38.78 -18.50 -2.39
CA PRO A 202 -39.10 -17.12 -2.81
C PRO A 202 -39.24 -16.03 -1.70
N LYS A 203 -39.51 -14.79 -2.16
CA LYS A 203 -39.96 -13.57 -1.42
C LYS A 203 -41.46 -13.67 -1.01
N PRO A 204 -42.11 -12.61 -0.45
CA PRO A 204 -41.79 -11.76 0.72
C PRO A 204 -43.03 -11.65 1.67
N HIS A 205 -42.94 -11.02 2.84
CA HIS A 205 -44.11 -10.33 3.45
C HIS A 205 -43.72 -9.28 4.50
N GLU A 206 -44.52 -8.22 4.54
CA GLU A 206 -44.49 -7.13 5.52
C GLU A 206 -45.11 -7.58 6.86
N SER A 207 -44.71 -6.96 7.98
CA SER A 207 -45.59 -6.10 8.80
C SER A 207 -45.15 -5.98 10.28
N SER A 208 -45.31 -4.76 10.81
CA SER A 208 -45.69 -4.45 12.21
C SER A 208 -45.15 -5.36 13.33
N HIS A 209 -43.97 -5.04 13.88
CA HIS A 209 -43.56 -5.53 15.21
C HIS A 209 -43.67 -4.46 16.29
N ASN A 210 -44.36 -4.84 17.36
CA ASN A 210 -44.86 -3.94 18.39
C ASN A 210 -43.83 -3.64 19.49
N ASN A 211 -44.07 -2.55 20.23
CA ASN A 211 -43.29 -2.07 21.39
C ASN A 211 -43.05 -3.12 22.51
N MET A 212 -43.73 -4.26 22.44
CA MET A 212 -43.57 -5.41 23.35
C MET A 212 -42.27 -6.18 23.11
N ASP A 213 -41.80 -6.28 21.86
CA ASP A 213 -40.60 -7.06 21.53
C ASP A 213 -39.33 -6.33 21.96
N VAL A 214 -39.32 -5.00 21.87
CA VAL A 214 -38.26 -4.12 22.41
C VAL A 214 -38.12 -4.31 23.93
N ARG A 215 -39.24 -4.42 24.67
CA ARG A 215 -39.21 -4.65 26.13
C ARG A 215 -38.67 -6.04 26.49
N LYS A 216 -39.03 -7.08 25.73
CA LYS A 216 -38.47 -8.43 25.91
C LYS A 216 -36.97 -8.48 25.58
N SER A 217 -36.55 -7.83 24.49
CA SER A 217 -35.14 -7.68 24.10
C SER A 217 -34.32 -7.01 25.21
N ARG A 218 -34.80 -5.88 25.75
CA ARG A 218 -34.14 -5.13 26.83
C ARG A 218 -33.97 -5.95 28.12
N LEU A 219 -34.98 -6.72 28.52
CA LEU A 219 -34.90 -7.62 29.68
C LEU A 219 -33.88 -8.75 29.46
N ASN A 220 -33.83 -9.33 28.25
CA ASN A 220 -32.90 -10.41 27.94
C ASN A 220 -31.44 -9.90 27.88
N LEU A 221 -31.22 -8.69 27.36
CA LEU A 221 -29.92 -8.01 27.36
C LEU A 221 -29.42 -7.76 28.80
N GLN A 222 -30.30 -7.27 29.67
CA GLN A 222 -29.97 -7.02 31.08
C GLN A 222 -29.66 -8.31 31.85
N ALA A 223 -30.38 -9.40 31.56
CA ALA A 223 -30.06 -10.73 32.10
C ALA A 223 -28.75 -11.31 31.54
N ALA A 224 -28.40 -11.02 30.28
CA ALA A 224 -27.10 -11.40 29.71
C ALA A 224 -25.93 -10.65 30.37
N LEU A 225 -26.05 -9.33 30.56
CA LEU A 225 -25.04 -8.52 31.26
C LEU A 225 -24.84 -8.98 32.70
N ASN A 226 -25.91 -9.21 33.46
CA ASN A 226 -25.80 -9.73 34.84
C ASN A 226 -25.07 -11.08 34.91
N ARG A 227 -25.28 -11.97 33.93
CA ARG A 227 -24.56 -13.26 33.82
C ARG A 227 -23.08 -13.10 33.43
N ALA A 228 -22.71 -12.03 32.73
CA ALA A 228 -21.33 -11.71 32.42
C ALA A 228 -20.60 -11.15 33.65
N HIS A 229 -21.22 -10.20 34.36
CA HIS A 229 -20.66 -9.61 35.58
C HIS A 229 -20.56 -10.61 36.74
N SER A 230 -21.46 -11.61 36.84
CA SER A 230 -21.33 -12.68 37.84
C SER A 230 -20.23 -13.71 37.52
N LYS A 231 -19.57 -13.62 36.36
CA LYS A 231 -18.48 -14.53 35.94
C LYS A 231 -17.09 -13.89 35.97
N SER A 232 -16.99 -12.58 36.22
CA SER A 232 -15.70 -11.90 36.38
C SER A 232 -15.17 -12.03 37.82
N GLN A 233 -14.53 -13.16 38.14
CA GLN A 233 -13.44 -13.14 39.11
C GLN A 233 -12.17 -12.60 38.41
N PRO A 234 -11.30 -11.87 39.13
CA PRO A 234 -10.04 -11.38 38.55
C PRO A 234 -9.10 -12.56 38.28
N ALA A 235 -8.51 -12.59 37.09
CA ALA A 235 -7.54 -13.63 36.73
C ALA A 235 -6.27 -13.52 37.59
N GLU A 236 -5.78 -14.67 38.05
CA GLU A 236 -4.49 -14.78 38.74
C GLU A 236 -3.34 -14.44 37.77
N LYS A 237 -2.25 -13.88 38.31
CA LYS A 237 -1.02 -13.66 37.57
C LYS A 237 -0.28 -14.98 37.42
N ASN A 238 -0.17 -15.49 36.20
CA ASN A 238 0.82 -16.52 35.89
C ASN A 238 2.13 -15.84 35.47
N GLU A 239 3.20 -16.11 36.22
CA GLU A 239 4.56 -15.64 35.95
C GLU A 239 5.32 -16.67 35.09
N GLU A 240 4.86 -16.90 33.86
CA GLU A 240 5.51 -17.83 32.92
C GLU A 240 5.50 -17.25 31.48
N ASP A 241 6.52 -16.45 31.13
CA ASP A 241 7.24 -16.53 29.83
C ASP A 241 8.43 -15.54 29.83
N ASP A 242 9.60 -15.94 30.35
CA ASP A 242 10.83 -15.12 30.33
C ASP A 242 12.09 -15.99 30.06
N GLN A 243 11.94 -17.00 29.18
CA GLN A 243 13.02 -17.91 28.77
C GLN A 243 13.38 -17.67 27.30
N GLU A 244 14.28 -16.72 27.05
CA GLU A 244 14.71 -16.35 25.68
C GLU A 244 15.42 -17.53 24.98
N ASP A 245 14.87 -17.97 23.84
CA ASP A 245 15.48 -18.97 22.96
C ASP A 245 16.82 -18.44 22.38
N PRO A 246 17.98 -19.06 22.69
CA PRO A 246 19.28 -18.58 22.24
C PRO A 246 19.43 -18.60 20.71
N THR A 247 18.70 -19.49 20.01
CA THR A 247 18.70 -19.61 18.55
C THR A 247 18.09 -18.36 17.89
N LYS A 248 17.01 -17.84 18.49
CA LYS A 248 16.33 -16.62 18.06
C LYS A 248 17.20 -15.38 18.26
N ASN A 249 17.92 -15.30 19.38
CA ASN A 249 18.85 -14.20 19.65
C ASN A 249 20.03 -14.18 18.66
N SER A 250 20.62 -15.34 18.33
CA SER A 250 21.70 -15.45 17.32
C SER A 250 21.22 -15.04 15.92
N PHE A 251 20.01 -15.45 15.51
CA PHE A 251 19.42 -15.00 14.25
C PHE A 251 19.27 -13.48 14.18
N MET A 252 18.67 -12.87 15.22
CA MET A 252 18.45 -11.42 15.28
C MET A 252 19.77 -10.65 15.13
N GLU A 253 20.83 -11.06 15.83
CA GLU A 253 22.15 -10.44 15.75
C GLU A 253 22.75 -10.57 14.34
N SER A 254 22.58 -11.71 13.65
CA SER A 254 23.07 -11.93 12.28
C SER A 254 22.45 -10.99 11.23
N VAL A 255 21.22 -10.50 11.47
CA VAL A 255 20.52 -9.55 10.60
C VAL A 255 20.56 -8.10 11.14
N GLY A 256 21.37 -7.83 12.17
CA GLY A 256 21.52 -6.49 12.73
C GLY A 256 20.33 -5.99 13.56
N LEU A 257 19.45 -6.90 14.01
CA LEU A 257 18.31 -6.59 14.87
C LEU A 257 18.62 -6.89 16.34
N CYS A 258 18.10 -6.07 17.26
CA CYS A 258 18.31 -6.27 18.69
C CYS A 258 17.23 -7.16 19.34
N SER A 259 17.61 -7.97 20.34
CA SER A 259 16.66 -8.76 21.14
C SER A 259 15.80 -7.90 22.06
N HIS A 260 14.74 -8.47 22.63
CA HIS A 260 13.85 -7.75 23.54
C HIS A 260 14.55 -7.33 24.84
N ALA A 261 15.39 -8.20 25.42
CA ALA A 261 16.27 -7.83 26.54
C ALA A 261 17.28 -6.73 26.17
N GLN A 262 17.89 -6.79 24.98
CA GLN A 262 18.80 -5.74 24.50
C GLN A 262 18.09 -4.38 24.34
N TYR A 263 16.89 -4.37 23.75
CA TYR A 263 16.05 -3.18 23.62
C TYR A 263 15.67 -2.58 24.98
N LYS A 264 15.22 -3.41 25.95
CA LYS A 264 14.97 -2.98 27.34
C LYS A 264 16.21 -2.33 27.96
N ARG A 265 17.39 -2.92 27.76
CA ARG A 265 18.68 -2.42 28.28
C ARG A 265 19.09 -1.07 27.66
N LEU A 266 18.92 -0.91 26.34
CA LEU A 266 19.16 0.34 25.61
C LEU A 266 18.21 1.45 26.08
N LYS A 267 16.92 1.13 26.24
CA LYS A 267 15.91 2.07 26.73
C LYS A 267 16.24 2.58 28.14
N LEU A 268 16.73 1.71 29.02
CA LEU A 268 17.16 2.08 30.37
C LEU A 268 18.44 2.94 30.38
N SER A 269 19.43 2.65 29.52
CA SER A 269 20.66 3.46 29.46
C SER A 269 20.42 4.87 28.93
N MET A 270 19.51 5.04 27.96
CA MET A 270 19.09 6.36 27.47
C MET A 270 18.43 7.22 28.55
N VAL A 271 17.60 6.61 29.42
CA VAL A 271 16.95 7.31 30.55
C VAL A 271 17.97 7.75 31.61
N LEU A 272 19.04 6.97 31.83
CA LEU A 272 20.10 7.34 32.78
C LEU A 272 20.97 8.51 32.27
N LEU A 273 21.23 8.58 30.96
CA LEU A 273 22.00 9.68 30.36
C LEU A 273 21.29 11.04 30.50
N GLN A 274 19.96 11.08 30.38
CA GLN A 274 19.19 12.33 30.52
C GLN A 274 19.27 12.94 31.94
N LYS A 275 19.48 12.12 32.98
CA LYS A 275 19.57 12.58 34.38
C LYS A 275 20.94 13.18 34.76
N ARG A 276 21.95 13.13 33.89
CA ARG A 276 23.32 13.64 34.15
C ARG A 276 23.70 14.88 33.32
N LYS A 277 22.77 15.81 33.08
CA LYS A 277 23.12 17.17 32.64
C LYS A 277 23.48 18.03 33.88
N PRO A 278 24.72 18.51 34.04
CA PRO A 278 25.07 19.40 35.14
C PRO A 278 24.37 20.77 34.97
N LYS A 279 23.91 21.35 36.08
CA LYS A 279 23.36 22.71 36.10
C LYS A 279 24.45 23.73 35.70
N PRO A 280 24.16 24.72 34.85
CA PRO A 280 25.08 25.84 34.66
C PRO A 280 25.11 26.69 35.94
N THR A 281 26.31 26.90 36.48
CA THR A 281 26.56 27.86 37.56
C THR A 281 26.67 29.26 36.97
N GLU A 282 25.75 30.13 37.37
CA GLU A 282 25.73 31.54 36.97
C GLU A 282 26.37 32.43 38.07
N LYS A 283 27.04 33.51 37.64
CA LYS A 283 27.51 34.70 38.39
C LYS A 283 28.96 34.76 38.90
N THR A 284 29.75 35.56 38.17
CA THR A 284 30.46 36.80 38.58
C THR A 284 30.73 37.55 37.26
N LYS A 285 30.51 38.85 37.03
CA LYS A 285 30.64 40.08 37.86
C LYS A 285 31.97 40.22 38.56
#